data_AF-A0A224YN93-F1
#
_entry.id   AF-A0A224YN93-F1
#
_cell.length_a   1.000
_cell.length_b   1.000
_cell.length_c   1.000
_cell.angle_alpha   90.00
_cell.angle_beta   90.00
_cell.angle_gamma   90.00
#
_symmetry.space_group_name_H-M   'P 1'
#
loop_
_entity.id
_entity.type
_entity.pdbx_description
1 polymer ?
#
loop_
_entity_poly.entity_id
_entity_poly.type
_entity_poly.pdbx_seq_one_letter_code
_entity_poly.pdbx_strand_id
1 'polypeptide(L)'
;GDYDYYDTDDEIDTLADQADKKPKTKVSSEIFPDITQFLNTTEKIWVYNSTKTSNDTCMVDVINHTSMINVYMTRYYFSEGIMLRKAIRDVGTSGRKK
;
A
#
# COMPACT_ATOMS: atom_id res chain seq x y z
N GLY A 1 36.22 0.42 -13.28
CA GLY A 1 35.75 0.20 -11.91
C GLY A 1 36.04 -1.24 -11.63
N ASP A 2 37.06 -1.47 -10.82
CA ASP A 2 37.75 -2.74 -10.61
C ASP A 2 36.88 -3.79 -9.91
N TYR A 3 37.11 -5.03 -10.31
CA TYR A 3 36.56 -6.23 -9.70
C TYR A 3 37.55 -6.74 -8.65
N ASP A 4 37.13 -6.73 -7.39
CA ASP A 4 37.93 -7.29 -6.31
C ASP A 4 37.47 -8.73 -6.06
N TYR A 5 38.16 -9.63 -6.76
CA TYR A 5 38.18 -11.08 -6.54
C TYR A 5 38.79 -11.37 -5.16
N TYR A 6 38.01 -11.97 -4.27
CA TYR A 6 38.56 -12.67 -3.11
C TYR A 6 38.05 -14.10 -3.12
N ASP A 7 38.86 -14.93 -3.76
CA ASP A 7 38.95 -16.36 -3.54
C ASP A 7 39.96 -16.57 -2.42
N THR A 8 39.52 -17.17 -1.32
CA THR A 8 40.43 -17.78 -0.37
C THR A 8 39.81 -19.10 0.06
N ASP A 9 40.44 -20.15 -0.46
CA ASP A 9 40.33 -21.53 0.01
C ASP A 9 40.41 -21.61 1.53
N ASP A 10 39.49 -22.37 2.12
CA ASP A 10 39.76 -23.14 3.33
C ASP A 10 38.89 -24.41 3.26
N GLU A 11 39.43 -25.44 2.60
CA GLU A 11 39.03 -26.82 2.87
C GLU A 11 39.21 -27.10 4.37
N ILE A 12 38.11 -27.30 5.09
CA ILE A 12 38.12 -28.04 6.34
C ILE A 12 37.08 -29.15 6.21
N ASP A 13 37.62 -30.36 5.99
CA ASP A 13 36.92 -31.63 6.07
C ASP A 13 36.52 -31.93 7.52
N THR A 14 35.47 -32.74 7.65
CA THR A 14 35.03 -33.54 8.80
C THR A 14 34.06 -32.97 9.84
N LEU A 15 32.92 -33.69 9.87
CA LEU A 15 32.14 -34.21 10.99
C LEU A 15 30.83 -33.51 11.37
N ALA A 16 29.79 -34.31 11.13
CA ALA A 16 28.41 -34.19 11.56
C ALA A 16 28.25 -33.66 12.98
N ASP A 17 27.34 -32.69 13.13
CA ASP A 17 26.21 -32.90 14.02
C ASP A 17 25.03 -32.01 13.59
N GLN A 18 23.93 -32.67 13.25
CA GLN A 18 22.65 -32.05 12.98
C GLN A 18 22.16 -31.34 14.24
N ALA A 19 22.17 -30.01 14.22
CA ALA A 19 21.28 -29.22 15.05
C ALA A 19 20.38 -28.40 14.12
N ASP A 20 19.23 -28.99 13.75
CA ASP A 20 18.12 -28.30 13.09
C ASP A 20 17.57 -27.19 13.99
N LYS A 21 18.27 -26.05 14.07
CA LYS A 21 17.69 -24.81 14.60
C LYS A 21 16.87 -24.18 13.49
N LYS A 22 15.63 -24.70 13.32
CA LYS A 22 14.58 -23.99 12.58
C LYS A 22 14.52 -22.54 13.08
N PRO A 23 14.76 -21.52 12.25
CA PRO A 23 14.43 -20.17 12.64
C PRO A 23 12.91 -20.10 12.75
N LYS A 24 12.38 -20.01 13.99
CA LYS A 24 10.98 -19.67 14.22
C LYS A 24 10.79 -18.18 13.98
N THR A 25 10.95 -17.74 12.74
CA THR A 25 10.49 -16.41 12.36
C THR A 25 8.98 -16.52 12.21
N LYS A 26 8.24 -16.19 13.26
CA LYS A 26 6.83 -15.80 13.09
C LYS A 26 6.84 -14.50 12.32
N VAL A 27 6.95 -14.59 10.99
CA VAL A 27 6.59 -13.50 10.10
C VAL A 27 5.10 -13.31 10.36
N SER A 28 4.76 -12.26 11.11
CA SER A 28 3.39 -11.77 11.11
C SER A 28 3.05 -11.60 9.63
N SER A 29 2.10 -12.38 9.14
CA SER A 29 1.62 -12.24 7.77
C SER A 29 0.97 -10.88 7.67
N GLU A 30 1.77 -9.88 7.33
CA GLU A 30 1.32 -8.51 7.13
C GLU A 30 0.32 -8.57 5.98
N ILE A 31 -0.96 -8.35 6.29
CA ILE A 31 -2.02 -8.38 5.29
C ILE A 31 -1.89 -7.09 4.52
N PHE A 32 -1.47 -7.19 3.25
CA PHE A 32 -1.50 -6.07 2.33
C PHE A 32 -2.89 -6.05 1.67
N PRO A 33 -3.78 -5.12 2.03
CA PRO A 33 -5.09 -5.04 1.40
C PRO A 33 -4.94 -4.72 -0.08
N ASP A 34 -5.76 -5.39 -0.91
CA ASP A 34 -5.79 -5.13 -2.35
C ASP A 34 -6.60 -3.87 -2.64
N ILE A 35 -5.92 -2.83 -3.12
CA ILE A 35 -6.55 -1.57 -3.49
C ILE A 35 -7.58 -1.75 -4.62
N THR A 36 -7.44 -2.77 -5.48
CA THR A 36 -8.38 -3.00 -6.58
C THR A 36 -9.77 -3.36 -6.07
N GLN A 37 -9.87 -4.11 -4.96
CA GLN A 37 -11.14 -4.43 -4.32
C GLN A 37 -11.85 -3.14 -3.85
N PHE A 38 -11.09 -2.21 -3.28
CA PHE A 38 -11.60 -0.92 -2.85
C PHE A 38 -12.06 -0.05 -4.03
N LEU A 39 -11.27 0.00 -5.11
CA LEU A 39 -11.56 0.83 -6.28
C LEU A 39 -12.70 0.30 -7.16
N ASN A 40 -12.99 -0.99 -7.09
CA ASN A 40 -14.08 -1.64 -7.82
C ASN A 40 -15.44 -1.56 -7.10
N THR A 41 -15.51 -0.91 -5.93
CA THR A 41 -16.77 -0.75 -5.22
C THR A 41 -17.72 0.19 -5.97
N THR A 42 -19.01 -0.12 -5.93
CA THR A 42 -20.08 0.78 -6.39
C THR A 42 -20.68 1.60 -5.24
N GLU A 43 -20.31 1.26 -4.01
CA GLU A 43 -20.76 1.95 -2.81
C GLU A 43 -20.08 3.31 -2.64
N LYS A 44 -20.78 4.22 -1.95
CA LYS A 44 -20.20 5.51 -1.55
C LYS A 44 -19.23 5.28 -0.38
N ILE A 45 -18.08 5.93 -0.44
CA ILE A 45 -17.04 5.80 0.58
C ILE A 45 -17.18 6.97 1.55
N TRP A 46 -17.58 6.68 2.80
CA TRP A 46 -17.71 7.69 3.84
C TRP A 46 -16.44 7.80 4.67
N VAL A 47 -16.01 9.03 4.94
CA VAL A 47 -14.93 9.30 5.89
C VAL A 47 -15.52 9.35 7.28
N TYR A 48 -15.20 8.35 8.09
CA TYR A 48 -15.64 8.30 9.49
C TYR A 48 -14.76 9.14 10.42
N ASN A 49 -13.43 9.04 10.27
CA ASN A 49 -12.46 9.78 11.06
C ASN A 49 -11.29 10.21 10.16
N SER A 50 -10.71 11.38 10.46
CA SER A 50 -9.58 11.93 9.72
C SER A 50 -8.65 12.69 10.65
N THR A 51 -7.35 12.66 10.36
CA THR A 51 -6.34 13.50 11.02
C THR A 51 -6.26 14.91 10.40
N LYS A 52 -7.12 15.22 9.42
CA LYS A 52 -7.18 16.53 8.78
C LYS A 52 -7.61 17.58 9.80
N THR A 53 -6.91 18.72 9.81
CA THR A 53 -7.16 19.82 10.75
C THR A 53 -8.35 20.70 10.37
N SER A 54 -8.81 20.65 9.11
CA SER A 54 -10.00 21.38 8.68
C SER A 54 -11.26 20.79 9.31
N ASN A 55 -12.19 21.64 9.70
CA ASN A 55 -13.48 21.25 10.27
C ASN A 55 -14.51 20.79 9.21
N ASP A 56 -14.06 20.01 8.23
CA ASP A 56 -14.92 19.48 7.17
C ASP A 56 -15.69 18.27 7.69
N THR A 57 -17.00 18.22 7.43
CA THR A 57 -17.87 17.14 7.93
C THR A 57 -18.59 16.42 6.79
N CYS A 58 -19.15 15.24 7.12
CA CYS A 58 -19.94 14.42 6.19
C CYS A 58 -19.25 14.21 4.84
N MET A 59 -17.94 13.94 4.89
CA MET A 59 -17.13 13.76 3.69
C MET A 59 -17.40 12.38 3.07
N VAL A 60 -17.77 12.40 1.79
CA VAL A 60 -18.12 11.20 1.02
C VAL A 60 -17.46 11.26 -0.36
N ASP A 61 -16.81 10.16 -0.73
CA ASP A 61 -16.20 9.97 -2.03
C ASP A 61 -17.06 9.06 -2.90
N VAL A 62 -17.27 9.50 -4.14
CA VAL A 62 -17.96 8.74 -5.18
C VAL A 62 -16.97 8.49 -6.31
N ILE A 63 -16.71 7.21 -6.59
CA ILE A 63 -15.88 6.81 -7.73
C ILE A 63 -16.72 6.99 -8.99
N ASN A 64 -16.25 7.84 -9.90
CA ASN A 64 -16.95 8.12 -11.15
C ASN A 64 -16.50 7.16 -12.26
N HIS A 65 -15.18 7.00 -12.40
CA HIS A 65 -14.60 6.03 -13.32
C HIS A 65 -13.18 5.66 -12.90
N THR A 66 -12.78 4.44 -13.23
CA THR A 66 -11.44 3.92 -13.03
C THR A 66 -10.84 3.55 -14.38
N SER A 67 -9.52 3.62 -14.47
CA SER A 67 -8.73 3.19 -15.62
C SER A 67 -7.54 2.37 -15.10
N MET A 68 -6.72 1.81 -15.99
CA MET A 68 -5.55 1.03 -15.58
C MET A 68 -4.58 1.79 -14.65
N ILE A 69 -4.50 3.11 -14.77
CA ILE A 69 -3.52 3.92 -14.03
C ILE A 69 -4.12 5.10 -13.28
N ASN A 70 -5.40 5.44 -13.48
CA ASN A 70 -6.03 6.55 -12.78
C ASN A 70 -7.36 6.13 -12.16
N VAL A 71 -7.70 6.80 -11.06
CA VAL A 71 -9.03 6.82 -10.47
C VAL A 71 -9.55 8.25 -10.50
N TYR A 72 -10.79 8.40 -10.92
CA TYR A 72 -11.48 9.67 -10.95
C TYR A 72 -12.67 9.60 -10.02
N MET A 73 -12.68 10.46 -9.02
CA MET A 73 -13.71 10.49 -7.99
C MET A 73 -14.18 11.93 -7.74
N THR A 74 -15.40 12.05 -7.20
CA THR A 74 -15.92 13.32 -6.70
C THR A 74 -16.12 13.21 -5.20
N ARG A 75 -15.47 14.11 -4.47
CA ARG A 75 -15.62 14.27 -3.04
C ARG A 75 -16.68 15.31 -2.74
N TYR A 76 -17.67 14.96 -1.94
CA TYR A 76 -18.63 15.89 -1.35
C TYR A 76 -18.34 16.03 0.13
N TYR A 77 -18.48 17.24 0.68
CA TYR A 77 -18.26 17.51 2.09
C TYR A 77 -18.93 18.82 2.47
N PHE A 78 -19.19 19.01 3.76
CA PHE A 78 -19.59 20.31 4.30
C PHE A 78 -18.37 21.01 4.88
N SER A 79 -18.22 22.30 4.58
CA SER A 79 -17.22 23.17 5.17
C SER A 79 -17.94 24.42 5.69
N GLU A 80 -17.85 24.68 6.99
CA GLU A 80 -18.55 25.80 7.64
C GLU A 80 -20.08 25.82 7.33
N GLY A 81 -20.70 24.65 7.21
CA GLY A 81 -22.12 24.49 6.90
C GLY A 81 -22.49 24.60 5.41
N ILE A 82 -21.52 24.86 4.53
CA ILE A 82 -21.74 24.93 3.07
C ILE A 82 -21.36 23.59 2.44
N MET A 83 -22.25 23.04 1.61
CA MET A 83 -21.95 21.84 0.83
C MET A 83 -21.02 22.18 -0.34
N LEU A 84 -19.85 21.56 -0.36
CA LEU A 84 -18.83 21.71 -1.39
C LEU A 84 -18.61 20.39 -2.12
N ARG A 85 -18.08 20.49 -3.35
CA ARG A 85 -17.63 19.34 -4.13
C ARG A 85 -16.23 19.57 -4.70
N LYS A 86 -15.42 18.51 -4.75
CA LYS A 86 -14.07 18.53 -5.32
C LYS A 86 -13.88 17.33 -6.25
N ALA A 87 -13.51 17.60 -7.49
CA ALA A 87 -13.05 16.56 -8.40
C ALA A 87 -11.63 16.13 -8.01
N ILE A 88 -11.39 14.83 -7.92
CA ILE A 88 -10.10 14.23 -7.58
C ILE A 88 -9.71 13.29 -8.71
N ARG A 89 -8.45 13.40 -9.12
CA ARG A 89 -7.78 12.45 -10.01
C ARG A 89 -6.55 11.95 -9.26
N ASP A 90 -6.48 10.64 -9.07
CA ASP A 90 -5.33 9.99 -8.46
C ASP A 90 -4.67 9.03 -9.45
N VAL A 91 -3.34 8.91 -9.38
CA VAL A 91 -2.53 8.09 -10.28
C VAL A 91 -2.03 6.86 -9.51
N GLY A 92 -2.51 5.69 -9.88
CA GLY A 92 -2.05 4.42 -9.35
C GLY A 92 -0.63 4.13 -9.84
N THR A 93 0.38 4.42 -9.01
CA THR A 93 1.74 3.92 -9.26
C THR A 93 1.76 2.44 -8.89
N SER A 94 1.51 1.56 -9.86
CA SER A 94 1.85 0.14 -9.72
C SER A 94 3.37 0.05 -9.60
N GLY A 95 3.86 -0.19 -8.38
CA GLY A 95 5.27 -0.45 -8.12
C GLY A 95 5.68 -1.76 -8.80
N ARG A 96 6.11 -1.68 -10.06
CA ARG A 96 6.73 -2.80 -10.76
C ARG A 96 8.10 -3.04 -10.13
N LYS A 97 8.18 -3.98 -9.19
CA LYS A 97 9.47 -4.57 -8.79
C LYS A 97 10.04 -5.24 -10.05
N LYS A 98 11.17 -4.72 -10.54
CA LYS A 98 12.02 -5.39 -11.54
C LYS A 98 12.80 -6.50 -10.88
#